data_AF-A0A968PCQ5-F1
#
_entry.id   AF-A0A968PCQ5-F1
#
_cell.length_a   1.000
_cell.length_b   1.000
_cell.length_c   1.000
_cell.angle_alpha   90.00
_cell.angle_beta   90.00
_cell.angle_gamma   90.00
#
_symmetry.space_group_name_H-M   'P 1'
#
loop_
_entity.id
_entity.type
_entity.pdbx_description
1 polymer ?
#
loop_
_entity_poly.entity_id
_entity_poly.type
_entity_poly.pdbx_seq_one_letter_code
_entity_poly.pdbx_strand_id
1 'polypeptide(L)'
;MKASKLLSTHAPLSVHSKNPRYFDDGTGKAILLSGSHTWSTIVDRGETYPPPRFDFDGFLDMLQERGHNFTRLWTQELAGKPAPGDKSSKASFNAPLPWLRTGPGKAADGLPKFNLNQLNPEYFERLGSRVRAMRDRGMYASVMLFEGWALEYAPKHACWAWHPFNIKNNINGIDGDPQNTGKGRATHSLDIPAITSIQEAYVRKVIETLNEYDNIFFEISNESRFYYSKAWQYHFIKYIKATEKELPKQHLVMMVGYGTACIPYLWNSPADIIGLNTLTNWLEHRDPFKIDPPIMPPDKISMLDTDHLWGTGGRRDWVWMSLTRGHHPIFMDFYPLENQDYGHPPTKLSVWKNTQINMGYALQYSRKMDLSKAQPRPDLALSHFCLANPGREYLVYLPKGGKTVVDITAVKGSVSVEWFNPANGKTAVSKKTITGGDIREFIAPFKGDAVLFLQRT
;
A
#
# COMPACT_ATOMS: atom_id res chain seq x y z
N MET A 1 -5.61 -27.75 1.88
CA MET A 1 -5.08 -27.01 0.70
C MET A 1 -6.19 -26.86 -0.31
N LYS A 2 -6.78 -25.67 -0.45
CA LYS A 2 -7.55 -25.34 -1.67
C LYS A 2 -6.52 -24.90 -2.70
N ALA A 3 -6.56 -25.50 -3.90
CA ALA A 3 -5.69 -25.11 -5.00
C ALA A 3 -5.71 -23.58 -5.16
N SER A 4 -4.53 -22.94 -5.22
CA SER A 4 -4.45 -21.53 -5.58
C SER A 4 -5.10 -21.40 -6.95
N LYS A 5 -6.20 -20.64 -7.01
CA LYS A 5 -6.78 -20.27 -8.29
C LYS A 5 -5.82 -19.23 -8.85
N LEU A 6 -5.06 -19.57 -9.88
CA LEU A 6 -4.32 -18.59 -10.69
C LEU A 6 -5.21 -17.37 -10.91
N LEU A 7 -4.64 -16.17 -10.79
CA LEU A 7 -5.37 -14.95 -11.15
C LEU A 7 -5.80 -15.09 -12.61
N SER A 8 -7.11 -15.19 -12.81
CA SER A 8 -7.73 -15.04 -14.13
C SER A 8 -7.92 -13.55 -14.37
N THR A 9 -6.83 -12.78 -14.37
CA THR A 9 -6.87 -11.38 -14.81
C THR A 9 -7.07 -11.39 -16.32
N HIS A 10 -8.10 -10.70 -16.79
CA HIS A 10 -8.38 -10.59 -18.22
C HIS A 10 -7.88 -9.26 -18.81
N ALA A 11 -7.45 -8.33 -17.95
CA ALA A 11 -6.91 -7.01 -18.28
C ALA A 11 -6.12 -6.44 -17.07
N PRO A 12 -5.28 -5.41 -17.27
CA PRO A 12 -4.72 -4.63 -16.17
C PRO A 12 -5.78 -4.13 -15.20
N LEU A 13 -5.37 -3.97 -13.93
CA LEU A 13 -6.19 -3.26 -12.96
C LEU A 13 -6.64 -1.91 -13.52
N SER A 14 -7.92 -1.60 -13.36
CA SER A 14 -8.51 -0.31 -13.73
C SER A 14 -9.40 0.23 -12.62
N VAL A 15 -9.78 1.51 -12.71
CA VAL A 15 -10.76 2.10 -11.80
C VAL A 15 -12.15 1.58 -12.18
N HIS A 16 -12.89 1.00 -11.22
CA HIS A 16 -14.17 0.39 -11.52
C HIS A 16 -15.21 1.44 -11.96
N SER A 17 -15.73 1.31 -13.18
CA SER A 17 -16.57 2.33 -13.86
C SER A 17 -17.83 2.75 -13.10
N LYS A 18 -18.46 1.84 -12.34
CA LYS A 18 -19.68 2.15 -11.55
C LYS A 18 -19.38 2.59 -10.12
N ASN A 19 -18.17 2.35 -9.63
CA ASN A 19 -17.79 2.70 -8.27
C ASN A 19 -16.28 2.97 -8.20
N PRO A 20 -15.84 4.21 -8.48
CA PRO A 20 -14.42 4.54 -8.60
C PRO A 20 -13.62 4.44 -7.30
N ARG A 21 -14.25 4.04 -6.18
CA ARG A 21 -13.58 3.67 -4.93
C ARG A 21 -12.79 2.38 -5.03
N TYR A 22 -13.15 1.51 -5.97
CA TYR A 22 -12.63 0.14 -6.08
C TYR A 22 -11.93 -0.10 -7.41
N PHE A 23 -11.12 -1.15 -7.44
CA PHE A 23 -10.49 -1.64 -8.66
C PHE A 23 -11.43 -2.55 -9.43
N ASP A 24 -11.21 -2.68 -10.74
CA ASP A 24 -11.71 -3.73 -11.61
C ASP A 24 -10.51 -4.51 -12.18
N ASP A 25 -10.53 -5.84 -12.07
CA ASP A 25 -9.49 -6.76 -12.56
C ASP A 25 -9.78 -7.32 -13.97
N GLY A 26 -10.71 -6.69 -14.68
CA GLY A 26 -11.17 -7.12 -16.00
C GLY A 26 -12.29 -8.17 -15.93
N THR A 27 -12.70 -8.60 -14.73
CA THR A 27 -13.87 -9.48 -14.57
C THR A 27 -15.19 -8.70 -14.49
N GLY A 28 -15.14 -7.36 -14.44
CA GLY A 28 -16.30 -6.49 -14.26
C GLY A 28 -16.80 -6.44 -12.80
N LYS A 29 -16.02 -6.99 -11.87
CA LYS A 29 -16.30 -6.92 -10.42
C LYS A 29 -15.45 -5.83 -9.79
N ALA A 30 -16.07 -5.04 -8.93
CA ALA A 30 -15.35 -4.18 -8.01
C ALA A 30 -14.64 -5.04 -6.95
N ILE A 31 -13.34 -4.85 -6.77
CA ILE A 31 -12.52 -5.62 -5.82
C ILE A 31 -11.82 -4.73 -4.80
N LEU A 32 -11.66 -5.28 -3.58
CA LEU A 32 -10.81 -4.72 -2.53
C LEU A 32 -9.38 -5.27 -2.69
N LEU A 33 -8.39 -4.40 -2.52
CA LEU A 33 -6.99 -4.75 -2.37
C LEU A 33 -6.56 -4.47 -0.93
N SER A 34 -5.97 -5.47 -0.27
CA SER A 34 -5.50 -5.36 1.11
C SER A 34 -4.42 -6.40 1.40
N GLY A 35 -3.38 -5.99 2.12
CA GLY A 35 -2.37 -6.90 2.64
C GLY A 35 -1.20 -6.22 3.31
N SER A 36 -0.31 -7.04 3.88
CA SER A 36 0.93 -6.59 4.52
C SER A 36 2.00 -6.24 3.48
N HIS A 37 2.89 -5.30 3.81
CA HIS A 37 4.09 -4.96 3.03
C HIS A 37 5.30 -4.72 3.94
N THR A 38 6.50 -4.84 3.38
CA THR A 38 7.78 -4.67 4.10
C THR A 38 8.90 -4.22 3.15
N TRP A 39 10.01 -3.73 3.71
CA TRP A 39 11.06 -2.98 2.98
C TRP A 39 11.83 -3.76 1.91
N SER A 40 12.15 -5.05 2.15
CA SER A 40 13.14 -5.77 1.32
C SER A 40 12.53 -6.63 0.21
N THR A 41 11.38 -6.20 -0.31
CA THR A 41 10.61 -6.96 -1.31
C THR A 41 11.20 -6.87 -2.72
N ILE A 42 11.89 -5.79 -3.07
CA ILE A 42 12.76 -5.72 -4.27
C ILE A 42 14.24 -5.70 -3.87
N VAL A 43 14.62 -4.78 -2.97
CA VAL A 43 16.02 -4.51 -2.62
C VAL A 43 16.36 -5.16 -1.28
N ASP A 44 17.31 -6.10 -1.29
CA ASP A 44 17.79 -6.76 -0.08
C ASP A 44 18.57 -5.77 0.78
N ARG A 45 18.52 -5.95 2.11
CA ARG A 45 19.22 -5.11 3.09
C ARG A 45 19.96 -5.96 4.11
N GLY A 46 21.19 -5.58 4.44
CA GLY A 46 21.95 -6.25 5.51
C GLY A 46 23.31 -5.62 5.80
N GLU A 47 24.06 -6.18 6.74
CA GLU A 47 25.37 -5.66 7.16
C GLU A 47 26.53 -6.11 6.24
N THR A 48 26.28 -7.02 5.30
CA THR A 48 27.27 -7.55 4.34
C THR A 48 27.02 -7.05 2.93
N TYR A 49 28.05 -7.14 2.07
CA TYR A 49 27.88 -6.97 0.62
C TYR A 49 28.35 -8.24 -0.13
N PRO A 50 27.47 -8.89 -0.92
CA PRO A 50 26.05 -8.58 -1.06
C PRO A 50 25.28 -8.80 0.27
N PRO A 51 24.15 -8.09 0.47
CA PRO A 51 23.28 -8.31 1.62
C PRO A 51 22.63 -9.70 1.57
N PRO A 52 22.19 -10.24 2.72
CA PRO A 52 21.42 -11.48 2.75
C PRO A 52 20.16 -11.36 1.90
N ARG A 53 19.85 -12.40 1.12
CA ARG A 53 18.65 -12.43 0.28
C ARG A 53 17.39 -12.49 1.14
N PHE A 54 16.41 -11.65 0.81
CA PHE A 54 15.09 -11.70 1.41
C PHE A 54 14.32 -12.94 0.90
N ASP A 55 13.78 -13.72 1.83
CA ASP A 55 12.89 -14.85 1.54
C ASP A 55 11.50 -14.34 1.16
N PHE A 56 11.37 -13.97 -0.11
CA PHE A 56 10.13 -13.44 -0.66
C PHE A 56 9.06 -14.50 -0.84
N ASP A 57 9.43 -15.75 -1.16
CA ASP A 57 8.43 -16.82 -1.30
C ASP A 57 7.80 -17.13 0.06
N GLY A 58 8.61 -17.22 1.13
CA GLY A 58 8.10 -17.33 2.50
C GLY A 58 7.23 -16.13 2.90
N PHE A 59 7.56 -14.92 2.45
CA PHE A 59 6.71 -13.74 2.65
C PHE A 59 5.36 -13.87 1.94
N LEU A 60 5.34 -14.28 0.66
CA LEU A 60 4.09 -14.49 -0.08
C LEU A 60 3.25 -15.63 0.51
N ASP A 61 3.87 -16.69 0.99
CA ASP A 61 3.16 -17.81 1.62
C ASP A 61 2.46 -17.35 2.91
N MET A 62 3.11 -16.51 3.70
CA MET A 62 2.50 -15.85 4.85
C MET A 62 1.31 -14.97 4.44
N LEU A 63 1.45 -14.16 3.39
CA LEU A 63 0.35 -13.31 2.90
C LEU A 63 -0.85 -14.17 2.49
N GLN A 64 -0.60 -15.29 1.79
CA GLN A 64 -1.63 -16.21 1.33
C GLN A 64 -2.34 -16.91 2.50
N GLU A 65 -1.59 -17.36 3.51
CA GLU A 65 -2.13 -17.96 4.74
C GLU A 65 -3.08 -16.99 5.46
N ARG A 66 -2.72 -15.71 5.49
CA ARG A 66 -3.53 -14.64 6.12
C ARG A 66 -4.65 -14.12 5.21
N GLY A 67 -4.81 -14.67 4.02
CA GLY A 67 -5.86 -14.33 3.07
C GLY A 67 -5.69 -12.97 2.39
N HIS A 68 -4.47 -12.43 2.35
CA HIS A 68 -4.13 -11.17 1.67
C HIS A 68 -4.11 -11.37 0.15
N ASN A 69 -4.34 -10.29 -0.59
CA ASN A 69 -4.26 -10.29 -2.06
C ASN A 69 -3.38 -9.17 -2.62
N PHE A 70 -2.69 -8.42 -1.78
CA PHE A 70 -1.91 -7.25 -2.18
C PHE A 70 -0.65 -7.07 -1.34
N THR A 71 0.43 -6.57 -1.95
CA THR A 71 1.58 -6.01 -1.22
C THR A 71 2.25 -4.87 -1.99
N ARG A 72 3.11 -4.10 -1.30
CA ARG A 72 4.00 -3.11 -1.94
C ARG A 72 5.34 -3.75 -2.25
N LEU A 73 5.82 -3.59 -3.48
CA LEU A 73 7.18 -3.92 -3.88
C LEU A 73 8.05 -2.69 -3.69
N TRP A 74 8.77 -2.70 -2.57
CA TRP A 74 9.62 -1.61 -2.09
C TRP A 74 10.96 -1.60 -2.82
N THR A 75 11.23 -0.49 -3.49
CA THR A 75 12.60 -0.09 -3.86
C THR A 75 13.30 0.65 -2.72
N GLN A 76 14.61 0.85 -2.87
CA GLN A 76 15.42 1.76 -2.04
C GLN A 76 16.31 2.53 -3.00
N GLU A 77 16.41 3.86 -2.84
CA GLU A 77 17.31 4.65 -3.69
C GLU A 77 18.70 4.81 -3.07
N LEU A 78 18.82 4.58 -1.76
CA LEU A 78 20.09 4.55 -1.06
C LEU A 78 20.85 3.26 -1.30
N ALA A 79 22.17 3.37 -1.48
CA ALA A 79 23.08 2.22 -1.42
C ALA A 79 23.24 1.65 0.00
N GLY A 80 22.79 2.38 1.02
CA GLY A 80 22.89 1.94 2.40
C GLY A 80 22.68 3.03 3.45
N LYS A 81 23.25 2.78 4.63
CA LYS A 81 23.04 3.43 5.93
C LYS A 81 22.87 4.99 5.98
N PRO A 82 22.07 5.52 6.93
CA PRO A 82 20.99 4.84 7.65
C PRO A 82 19.79 4.59 6.74
N ALA A 83 19.17 3.42 6.86
CA ALA A 83 17.91 3.10 6.21
C ALA A 83 16.73 3.34 7.18
N PRO A 84 15.48 3.49 6.70
CA PRO A 84 14.32 3.61 7.57
C PRO A 84 14.26 2.45 8.59
N GLY A 85 14.08 2.80 9.87
CA GLY A 85 13.97 1.85 10.98
C GLY A 85 15.29 1.28 11.53
N ASP A 86 16.44 1.59 10.93
CA ASP A 86 17.74 1.09 11.39
C ASP A 86 18.29 1.94 12.56
N LYS A 87 18.26 1.37 13.77
CA LYS A 87 18.85 1.97 14.99
C LYS A 87 20.31 1.57 15.21
N SER A 88 20.89 0.71 14.36
CA SER A 88 22.26 0.25 14.53
C SER A 88 23.26 1.32 14.12
N SER A 89 24.48 1.27 14.64
CA SER A 89 25.64 2.00 14.10
C SER A 89 26.36 1.23 12.98
N LYS A 90 25.94 -0.03 12.71
CA LYS A 90 26.40 -1.00 11.69
C LYS A 90 26.32 -0.54 10.23
N ALA A 91 27.38 -0.38 9.44
CA ALA A 91 27.21 -0.23 7.97
C ALA A 91 26.18 -1.23 7.41
N SER A 92 25.19 -0.75 6.66
CA SER A 92 24.17 -1.59 6.02
C SER A 92 24.09 -1.25 4.55
N PHE A 93 24.07 -2.28 3.71
CA PHE A 93 24.05 -2.19 2.25
C PHE A 93 22.69 -2.58 1.70
N ASN A 94 22.32 -1.92 0.61
CA ASN A 94 21.13 -2.20 -0.18
C ASN A 94 21.56 -2.70 -1.57
N ALA A 95 21.06 -3.85 -2.00
CA ALA A 95 21.32 -4.38 -3.34
C ALA A 95 20.23 -5.36 -3.82
N PRO A 96 20.06 -5.53 -5.15
CA PRO A 96 20.64 -4.73 -6.22
C PRO A 96 19.96 -3.36 -6.29
N LEU A 97 20.67 -2.37 -6.83
CA LEU A 97 20.11 -1.07 -7.19
C LEU A 97 19.92 -0.94 -8.71
N PRO A 98 19.12 0.03 -9.20
CA PRO A 98 18.79 0.15 -10.63
C PRO A 98 19.97 0.42 -11.57
N TRP A 99 21.08 0.97 -11.06
CA TRP A 99 22.26 1.33 -11.86
C TRP A 99 23.45 0.43 -11.57
N LEU A 100 24.24 0.12 -12.61
CA LEU A 100 25.46 -0.66 -12.49
C LEU A 100 26.55 0.11 -11.76
N ARG A 101 27.40 -0.63 -11.04
CA ARG A 101 28.64 -0.14 -10.45
C ARG A 101 29.81 -0.56 -11.32
N THR A 102 30.26 0.32 -12.21
CA THR A 102 31.34 0.03 -13.16
C THR A 102 32.70 0.54 -12.71
N GLY A 103 32.74 1.51 -11.79
CA GLY A 103 33.92 2.35 -11.62
C GLY A 103 34.24 3.18 -12.88
N PRO A 104 35.40 3.85 -12.95
CA PRO A 104 36.52 3.79 -12.00
C PRO A 104 36.24 4.47 -10.66
N GLY A 105 37.12 4.21 -9.69
CA GLY A 105 37.05 4.79 -8.35
C GLY A 105 36.04 4.14 -7.42
N LYS A 106 36.05 4.57 -6.16
CA LYS A 106 35.15 4.07 -5.11
C LYS A 106 34.09 5.13 -4.77
N ALA A 107 32.87 4.68 -4.52
CA ALA A 107 31.81 5.46 -3.89
C ALA A 107 32.03 5.52 -2.37
N ALA A 108 31.21 6.32 -1.67
CA ALA A 108 31.33 6.55 -0.23
C ALA A 108 31.09 5.30 0.65
N ASP A 109 30.47 4.26 0.08
CA ASP A 109 30.28 2.95 0.69
C ASP A 109 31.48 2.00 0.48
N GLY A 110 32.52 2.45 -0.23
CA GLY A 110 33.74 1.68 -0.52
C GLY A 110 33.65 0.76 -1.74
N LEU A 111 32.48 0.63 -2.36
CA LEU A 111 32.25 -0.15 -3.58
C LEU A 111 32.55 0.68 -4.83
N PRO A 112 32.62 0.08 -6.04
CA PRO A 112 32.80 0.85 -7.27
C PRO A 112 31.70 1.90 -7.45
N LYS A 113 32.07 3.05 -8.02
CA LYS A 113 31.11 4.11 -8.38
C LYS A 113 30.07 3.61 -9.39
N PHE A 114 28.88 4.18 -9.30
CA PHE A 114 27.78 3.95 -10.22
C PHE A 114 28.06 4.56 -11.59
N ASN A 115 27.57 3.90 -12.64
CA ASN A 115 27.34 4.50 -13.95
C ASN A 115 25.84 4.67 -14.14
N LEU A 116 25.35 5.89 -13.95
CA LEU A 116 23.93 6.23 -14.02
C LEU A 116 23.34 6.12 -15.43
N ASN A 117 24.20 5.99 -16.46
CA ASN A 117 23.78 5.73 -17.84
C ASN A 117 23.67 4.24 -18.16
N GLN A 118 23.99 3.34 -17.22
CA GLN A 118 23.90 1.89 -17.41
C GLN A 118 23.02 1.25 -16.34
N LEU A 119 21.91 0.67 -16.80
CA LEU A 119 20.94 -0.02 -15.96
C LEU A 119 21.44 -1.42 -15.56
N ASN A 120 21.16 -1.82 -14.33
CA ASN A 120 21.57 -3.10 -13.76
C ASN A 120 20.56 -4.21 -14.12
N PRO A 121 20.89 -5.16 -15.01
CA PRO A 121 19.96 -6.20 -15.44
C PRO A 121 19.47 -7.09 -14.29
N GLU A 122 20.25 -7.28 -13.22
CA GLU A 122 19.82 -8.06 -12.04
C GLU A 122 18.60 -7.43 -11.36
N TYR A 123 18.55 -6.09 -11.28
CA TYR A 123 17.43 -5.38 -10.67
C TYR A 123 16.11 -5.63 -11.43
N PHE A 124 16.15 -5.54 -12.75
CA PHE A 124 14.96 -5.70 -13.60
C PHE A 124 14.50 -7.16 -13.67
N GLU A 125 15.43 -8.12 -13.71
CA GLU A 125 15.02 -9.52 -13.61
C GLU A 125 14.43 -9.86 -12.24
N ARG A 126 15.01 -9.32 -11.16
CA ARG A 126 14.40 -9.47 -9.84
C ARG A 126 13.00 -8.86 -9.81
N LEU A 127 12.82 -7.68 -10.36
CA LEU A 127 11.51 -7.03 -10.43
C LEU A 127 10.47 -7.89 -11.18
N GLY A 128 10.82 -8.41 -12.37
CA GLY A 128 9.95 -9.28 -13.16
C GLY A 128 9.61 -10.59 -12.44
N SER A 129 10.61 -11.27 -11.88
CA SER A 129 10.40 -12.53 -11.15
C SER A 129 9.51 -12.37 -9.90
N ARG A 130 9.64 -11.26 -9.16
CA ARG A 130 8.78 -10.96 -7.99
C ARG A 130 7.32 -10.73 -8.40
N VAL A 131 7.08 -9.95 -9.45
CA VAL A 131 5.72 -9.73 -9.99
C VAL A 131 5.11 -11.04 -10.51
N ARG A 132 5.88 -11.87 -11.20
CA ARG A 132 5.46 -13.19 -11.68
C ARG A 132 5.06 -14.10 -10.51
N ALA A 133 5.88 -14.19 -9.46
CA ALA A 133 5.59 -15.00 -8.28
C ALA A 133 4.31 -14.57 -7.55
N MET A 134 4.02 -13.27 -7.53
CA MET A 134 2.77 -12.73 -7.00
C MET A 134 1.57 -13.09 -7.87
N ARG A 135 1.68 -12.94 -9.20
CA ARG A 135 0.63 -13.30 -10.15
C ARG A 135 0.23 -14.77 -10.00
N ASP A 136 1.21 -15.66 -9.89
CA ASP A 136 1.00 -17.11 -9.82
C ASP A 136 0.31 -17.53 -8.50
N ARG A 137 0.39 -16.69 -7.45
CA ARG A 137 -0.35 -16.83 -6.17
C ARG A 137 -1.65 -16.02 -6.12
N GLY A 138 -1.98 -15.37 -7.22
CA GLY A 138 -3.18 -14.59 -7.35
C GLY A 138 -3.20 -13.26 -6.58
N MET A 139 -2.04 -12.61 -6.47
CA MET A 139 -1.83 -11.37 -5.74
C MET A 139 -1.46 -10.20 -6.65
N TYR A 140 -1.81 -9.00 -6.19
CA TYR A 140 -1.55 -7.73 -6.84
C TYR A 140 -0.41 -6.97 -6.18
N ALA A 141 0.34 -6.19 -6.96
CA ALA A 141 1.46 -5.38 -6.46
C ALA A 141 1.28 -3.90 -6.75
N SER A 142 1.73 -3.05 -5.81
CA SER A 142 2.21 -1.72 -6.18
C SER A 142 3.71 -1.80 -6.40
N VAL A 143 4.19 -1.21 -7.50
CA VAL A 143 5.61 -1.15 -7.83
C VAL A 143 6.13 0.23 -7.50
N MET A 144 6.84 0.35 -6.38
CA MET A 144 7.39 1.62 -5.90
C MET A 144 8.61 2.01 -6.72
N LEU A 145 8.57 3.18 -7.37
CA LEU A 145 9.62 3.63 -8.27
C LEU A 145 10.75 4.38 -7.54
N PHE A 146 10.41 5.14 -6.51
CA PHE A 146 11.30 6.06 -5.79
C PHE A 146 11.01 6.08 -4.27
N GLU A 147 11.92 6.63 -3.48
CA GLU A 147 11.89 6.66 -2.01
C GLU A 147 12.49 7.96 -1.46
N GLY A 148 11.66 8.76 -0.77
CA GLY A 148 12.00 10.08 -0.24
C GLY A 148 12.31 10.15 1.25
N TRP A 149 12.12 9.07 2.03
CA TRP A 149 12.42 9.06 3.47
C TRP A 149 13.88 9.47 3.73
N ALA A 150 14.81 8.95 2.91
CA ALA A 150 16.22 9.29 2.96
C ALA A 150 16.48 10.78 2.79
N LEU A 151 15.82 11.41 1.82
CA LEU A 151 16.01 12.84 1.53
C LEU A 151 15.45 13.72 2.66
N GLU A 152 14.48 13.23 3.42
CA GLU A 152 13.84 13.98 4.50
C GLU A 152 14.45 13.74 5.88
N TYR A 153 14.69 12.47 6.23
CA TYR A 153 14.91 12.05 7.62
C TYR A 153 16.32 11.60 7.93
N ALA A 154 17.15 11.41 6.91
CA ALA A 154 18.58 11.24 7.12
C ALA A 154 19.12 12.32 8.07
N PRO A 155 19.84 11.93 9.15
CA PRO A 155 20.70 12.87 9.86
C PRO A 155 21.53 13.63 8.83
N LYS A 156 21.71 14.95 9.03
CA LYS A 156 22.42 15.80 8.05
C LYS A 156 23.68 15.08 7.57
N HIS A 157 23.74 14.82 6.25
CA HIS A 157 24.85 14.18 5.52
C HIS A 157 24.97 12.65 5.54
N ALA A 158 24.30 11.90 6.42
CA ALA A 158 24.56 10.45 6.55
C ALA A 158 24.02 9.62 5.37
N CYS A 159 22.72 9.70 5.06
CA CYS A 159 22.15 8.91 3.96
C CYS A 159 22.55 9.45 2.59
N TRP A 160 22.48 10.78 2.42
CA TRP A 160 22.79 11.41 1.14
C TRP A 160 24.21 11.09 0.65
N ALA A 161 25.16 10.90 1.57
CA ALA A 161 26.53 10.53 1.23
C ALA A 161 26.63 9.24 0.43
N TRP A 162 25.67 8.31 0.55
CA TRP A 162 25.66 7.00 -0.12
C TRP A 162 24.64 6.92 -1.26
N HIS A 163 23.96 8.02 -1.59
CA HIS A 163 23.00 8.05 -2.68
C HIS A 163 23.71 7.96 -4.04
N PRO A 164 23.23 7.19 -5.04
CA PRO A 164 23.87 7.09 -6.36
C PRO A 164 24.05 8.44 -7.06
N PHE A 165 23.10 9.36 -6.86
CA PHE A 165 23.11 10.73 -7.42
C PHE A 165 23.95 11.73 -6.61
N ASN A 166 24.65 11.29 -5.58
CA ASN A 166 25.69 12.12 -4.98
C ASN A 166 26.89 12.16 -5.94
N ILE A 167 27.44 13.34 -6.21
CA ILE A 167 28.57 13.52 -7.14
C ILE A 167 29.80 12.69 -6.79
N LYS A 168 29.96 12.29 -5.52
CA LYS A 168 31.04 11.41 -5.10
C LYS A 168 30.83 9.94 -5.47
N ASN A 169 29.60 9.53 -5.78
CA ASN A 169 29.24 8.12 -5.95
C ASN A 169 29.03 7.67 -7.39
N ASN A 170 28.91 8.60 -8.34
CA ASN A 170 28.79 8.27 -9.76
C ASN A 170 29.96 8.79 -10.59
N ILE A 171 30.17 8.18 -11.75
CA ILE A 171 31.19 8.60 -12.73
C ILE A 171 30.66 9.64 -13.74
N ASN A 172 29.35 9.88 -13.73
CA ASN A 172 28.65 10.71 -14.72
C ASN A 172 28.75 12.22 -14.39
N GLY A 173 29.27 12.58 -13.21
CA GLY A 173 29.35 13.97 -12.75
C GLY A 173 28.00 14.54 -12.29
N ILE A 174 27.02 13.69 -12.01
CA ILE A 174 25.68 14.09 -11.57
C ILE A 174 25.72 14.45 -10.08
N ASP A 175 25.18 15.62 -9.73
CA ASP A 175 24.99 16.07 -8.35
C ASP A 175 23.51 16.37 -8.09
N GLY A 176 22.86 15.56 -7.25
CA GLY A 176 21.50 15.84 -6.77
C GLY A 176 21.41 16.81 -5.59
N ASP A 177 22.52 17.42 -5.17
CA ASP A 177 22.56 18.44 -4.11
C ASP A 177 23.52 19.59 -4.42
N PRO A 178 23.37 20.30 -5.57
CA PRO A 178 24.29 21.36 -5.98
C PRO A 178 24.34 22.53 -4.99
N GLN A 179 23.32 22.69 -4.15
CA GLN A 179 23.25 23.71 -3.10
C GLN A 179 23.86 23.24 -1.77
N ASN A 180 24.41 22.02 -1.72
CA ASN A 180 25.07 21.41 -0.55
C ASN A 180 24.20 21.46 0.72
N THR A 181 22.91 21.15 0.59
CA THR A 181 21.94 21.11 1.70
C THR A 181 22.13 19.90 2.61
N GLY A 182 22.87 18.89 2.14
CA GLY A 182 23.05 17.58 2.75
C GLY A 182 21.87 16.63 2.55
N LYS A 183 20.93 16.96 1.66
CA LYS A 183 19.65 16.22 1.50
C LYS A 183 19.41 15.62 0.13
N GLY A 184 20.03 16.11 -0.93
CA GLY A 184 19.80 15.52 -2.26
C GLY A 184 18.45 15.81 -2.89
N ARG A 185 17.67 16.78 -2.39
CA ARG A 185 16.28 17.00 -2.84
C ARG A 185 16.14 17.33 -4.32
N ALA A 186 17.21 17.76 -4.99
CA ALA A 186 17.14 18.01 -6.43
C ALA A 186 16.89 16.71 -7.22
N THR A 187 17.14 15.52 -6.64
CA THR A 187 16.81 14.23 -7.27
C THR A 187 15.30 14.04 -7.44
N HIS A 188 14.48 14.55 -6.53
CA HIS A 188 13.02 14.47 -6.57
C HIS A 188 12.41 15.83 -6.95
N SER A 189 13.14 16.56 -7.78
CA SER A 189 12.76 17.83 -8.37
C SER A 189 12.89 17.75 -9.90
N LEU A 190 12.39 18.76 -10.60
CA LEU A 190 12.64 18.94 -12.03
C LEU A 190 13.75 19.96 -12.31
N ASP A 191 14.50 20.37 -11.28
CA ASP A 191 15.45 21.49 -11.37
C ASP A 191 16.71 21.12 -12.18
N ILE A 192 17.03 19.82 -12.26
CA ILE A 192 18.22 19.31 -12.97
C ILE A 192 17.77 18.37 -14.08
N PRO A 193 17.66 18.83 -15.34
CA PRO A 193 17.15 18.03 -16.45
C PRO A 193 17.89 16.71 -16.66
N ALA A 194 19.22 16.69 -16.46
CA ALA A 194 20.02 15.47 -16.59
C ALA A 194 19.59 14.37 -15.61
N ILE A 195 19.17 14.72 -14.39
CA ILE A 195 18.63 13.77 -13.41
C ILE A 195 17.30 13.23 -13.90
N THR A 196 16.40 14.11 -14.36
CA THR A 196 15.10 13.71 -14.89
C THR A 196 15.25 12.75 -16.05
N SER A 197 16.17 12.99 -17.00
CA SER A 197 16.42 12.09 -18.12
C SER A 197 16.94 10.71 -17.70
N ILE A 198 17.81 10.64 -16.68
CA ILE A 198 18.28 9.36 -16.12
C ILE A 198 17.11 8.59 -15.47
N GLN A 199 16.27 9.29 -14.70
CA GLN A 199 15.10 8.70 -14.05
C GLN A 199 14.05 8.25 -15.07
N GLU A 200 13.83 9.00 -16.16
CA GLU A 200 12.94 8.62 -17.26
C GLU A 200 13.41 7.35 -17.98
N ALA A 201 14.72 7.18 -18.17
CA ALA A 201 15.29 5.96 -18.74
C ALA A 201 15.10 4.75 -17.81
N TYR A 202 15.30 4.94 -16.50
CA TYR A 202 14.99 3.93 -15.48
C TYR A 202 13.51 3.56 -15.48
N VAL A 203 12.61 4.55 -15.40
CA VAL A 203 11.16 4.32 -15.36
C VAL A 203 10.66 3.67 -16.66
N ARG A 204 11.17 4.08 -17.82
CA ARG A 204 10.88 3.40 -19.10
C ARG A 204 11.26 1.93 -19.04
N LYS A 205 12.45 1.61 -18.51
CA LYS A 205 12.87 0.21 -18.41
C LYS A 205 12.01 -0.59 -17.44
N VAL A 206 11.56 0.01 -16.34
CA VAL A 206 10.58 -0.62 -15.42
C VAL A 206 9.26 -0.91 -16.15
N ILE A 207 8.73 0.07 -16.89
CA ILE A 207 7.50 -0.09 -17.69
C ILE A 207 7.67 -1.23 -18.70
N GLU A 208 8.73 -1.21 -19.50
CA GLU A 208 9.00 -2.26 -20.51
C GLU A 208 9.15 -3.66 -19.89
N THR A 209 9.77 -3.75 -18.72
CA THR A 209 9.97 -5.02 -17.99
C THR A 209 8.64 -5.59 -17.49
N LEU A 210 7.70 -4.71 -17.14
CA LEU A 210 6.48 -5.11 -16.45
C LEU A 210 5.20 -5.00 -17.27
N ASN A 211 5.25 -4.47 -18.49
CA ASN A 211 4.05 -4.23 -19.29
C ASN A 211 3.30 -5.52 -19.65
N GLU A 212 3.91 -6.71 -19.53
CA GLU A 212 3.23 -7.98 -19.75
C GLU A 212 2.29 -8.39 -18.58
N TYR A 213 2.35 -7.76 -17.40
CA TYR A 213 1.64 -8.23 -16.20
C TYR A 213 0.40 -7.39 -15.89
N ASP A 214 -0.74 -8.04 -15.66
CA ASP A 214 -1.99 -7.32 -15.30
C ASP A 214 -2.09 -6.97 -13.81
N ASN A 215 -1.34 -7.69 -12.97
CA ASN A 215 -1.51 -7.70 -11.53
C ASN A 215 -0.70 -6.60 -10.81
N ILE A 216 -0.44 -5.47 -11.47
CA ILE A 216 0.34 -4.38 -10.91
C ILE A 216 -0.31 -3.01 -11.11
N PHE A 217 0.15 -2.05 -10.33
CA PHE A 217 0.10 -0.63 -10.64
C PHE A 217 1.39 0.06 -10.18
N PHE A 218 1.71 1.23 -10.73
CA PHE A 218 2.93 1.95 -10.37
C PHE A 218 2.68 2.88 -9.19
N GLU A 219 3.60 2.92 -8.22
CA GLU A 219 3.61 3.88 -7.12
C GLU A 219 4.80 4.83 -7.33
N ILE A 220 4.56 6.13 -7.42
CA ILE A 220 5.62 7.09 -7.75
C ILE A 220 6.71 7.11 -6.68
N SER A 221 6.38 7.49 -5.46
CA SER A 221 7.40 7.64 -4.44
C SER A 221 6.84 7.51 -3.04
N ASN A 222 7.55 6.74 -2.22
CA ASN A 222 7.32 6.74 -0.78
C ASN A 222 7.86 8.01 -0.15
N GLU A 223 7.07 8.69 0.69
CA GLU A 223 7.51 9.78 1.57
C GLU A 223 8.19 11.02 0.95
N SER A 224 8.06 11.25 -0.36
CA SER A 224 8.49 12.51 -0.98
C SER A 224 7.58 13.69 -0.56
N ARG A 225 8.15 14.74 0.05
CA ARG A 225 7.33 15.87 0.53
C ARG A 225 6.81 16.74 -0.61
N PHE A 226 5.56 17.16 -0.48
CA PHE A 226 4.83 17.84 -1.56
C PHE A 226 5.45 19.19 -1.98
N TYR A 227 6.09 19.93 -1.06
CA TYR A 227 6.50 21.32 -1.33
C TYR A 227 7.66 21.43 -2.34
N TYR A 228 8.47 20.39 -2.54
CA TYR A 228 9.47 20.34 -3.63
C TYR A 228 9.13 19.30 -4.71
N SER A 229 8.51 18.18 -4.34
CA SER A 229 8.35 17.06 -5.28
C SER A 229 7.07 17.08 -6.10
N LYS A 230 6.12 18.00 -5.86
CA LYS A 230 4.80 17.98 -6.53
C LYS A 230 4.92 17.95 -8.07
N ALA A 231 5.71 18.86 -8.65
CA ALA A 231 5.86 18.93 -10.10
C ALA A 231 6.54 17.68 -10.65
N TRP A 232 7.55 17.16 -9.95
CA TRP A 232 8.26 15.94 -10.28
C TRP A 232 7.38 14.69 -10.21
N GLN A 233 6.56 14.53 -9.17
CA GLN A 233 5.61 13.41 -9.08
C GLN A 233 4.56 13.49 -10.19
N TYR A 234 4.04 14.69 -10.48
CA TYR A 234 3.08 14.89 -11.59
C TYR A 234 3.70 14.61 -12.95
N HIS A 235 4.97 14.93 -13.13
CA HIS A 235 5.73 14.60 -14.33
C HIS A 235 5.79 13.09 -14.52
N PHE A 236 6.23 12.32 -13.52
CA PHE A 236 6.34 10.86 -13.67
C PHE A 236 4.99 10.17 -13.85
N ILE A 237 3.91 10.65 -13.22
CA ILE A 237 2.56 10.13 -13.49
C ILE A 237 2.19 10.31 -14.97
N LYS A 238 2.41 11.51 -15.52
CA LYS A 238 2.12 11.80 -16.93
C LYS A 238 3.05 11.04 -17.87
N TYR A 239 4.33 10.90 -17.52
CA TYR A 239 5.33 10.18 -18.30
C TYR A 239 4.98 8.70 -18.42
N ILE A 240 4.59 8.04 -17.33
CA ILE A 240 4.13 6.64 -17.33
C ILE A 240 2.92 6.51 -18.25
N LYS A 241 1.87 7.32 -18.02
CA LYS A 241 0.64 7.30 -18.83
C LYS A 241 0.90 7.59 -20.32
N ALA A 242 1.85 8.46 -20.64
CA ALA A 242 2.22 8.74 -22.02
C ALA A 242 3.02 7.60 -22.65
N THR A 243 3.93 6.98 -21.89
CA THR A 243 4.76 5.87 -22.37
C THR A 243 3.90 4.62 -22.64
N GLU A 244 2.97 4.30 -21.75
CA GLU A 244 2.12 3.11 -21.90
C GLU A 244 1.02 3.24 -22.97
N LYS A 245 0.75 4.45 -23.49
CA LYS A 245 -0.11 4.61 -24.68
C LYS A 245 0.45 3.90 -25.91
N GLU A 246 1.77 3.75 -25.97
CA GLU A 246 2.49 3.08 -27.06
C GLU A 246 2.69 1.57 -26.79
N LEU A 247 2.16 1.06 -25.67
CA LEU A 247 2.35 -0.31 -25.22
C LEU A 247 1.00 -1.04 -25.06
N PRO A 248 0.99 -2.40 -25.08
CA PRO A 248 -0.25 -3.18 -24.99
C PRO A 248 -1.07 -2.95 -23.72
N LYS A 249 -0.42 -2.72 -22.58
CA LYS A 249 -1.09 -2.56 -21.28
C LYS A 249 -0.89 -1.15 -20.73
N GLN A 250 -1.94 -0.63 -20.10
CA GLN A 250 -1.94 0.66 -19.41
C GLN A 250 -2.29 0.41 -17.95
N HIS A 251 -1.36 0.73 -17.06
CA HIS A 251 -1.50 0.50 -15.63
C HIS A 251 -1.92 1.78 -14.91
N LEU A 252 -2.60 1.59 -13.78
CA LEU A 252 -2.91 2.69 -12.87
C LEU A 252 -1.61 3.25 -12.27
N VAL A 253 -1.67 4.53 -11.89
CA VAL A 253 -0.58 5.20 -11.19
C VAL A 253 -1.07 5.74 -9.85
N MET A 254 -0.33 5.42 -8.79
CA MET A 254 -0.55 5.84 -7.42
C MET A 254 0.41 6.97 -7.05
N MET A 255 -0.14 8.00 -6.41
CA MET A 255 0.62 9.03 -5.72
C MET A 255 0.41 8.90 -4.21
N VAL A 256 1.49 8.82 -3.46
CA VAL A 256 1.48 8.78 -2.00
C VAL A 256 1.79 10.18 -1.47
N GLY A 257 0.97 10.66 -0.54
CA GLY A 257 1.21 11.95 0.09
C GLY A 257 2.09 11.83 1.31
N TYR A 258 2.94 12.82 1.51
CA TYR A 258 3.74 12.89 2.72
C TYR A 258 3.84 14.27 3.34
N GLY A 259 3.59 14.29 4.65
CA GLY A 259 3.43 15.50 5.44
C GLY A 259 1.98 15.99 5.50
N THR A 260 1.77 16.94 6.40
CA THR A 260 0.49 17.60 6.65
C THR A 260 0.09 18.42 5.41
N ALA A 261 -1.22 18.63 5.19
CA ALA A 261 -1.75 19.35 4.04
C ALA A 261 -1.48 18.73 2.65
N CYS A 262 -1.05 17.46 2.56
CA CYS A 262 -0.86 16.79 1.27
C CYS A 262 -2.17 16.41 0.55
N ILE A 263 -3.29 16.27 1.28
CA ILE A 263 -4.56 15.74 0.76
C ILE A 263 -5.07 16.50 -0.47
N PRO A 264 -5.18 17.84 -0.50
CA PRO A 264 -5.63 18.54 -1.70
C PRO A 264 -4.72 18.32 -2.92
N TYR A 265 -3.41 18.13 -2.71
CA TYR A 265 -2.46 17.88 -3.79
C TYR A 265 -2.54 16.47 -4.34
N LEU A 266 -2.81 15.48 -3.47
CA LEU A 266 -3.10 14.11 -3.90
C LEU A 266 -4.40 14.06 -4.70
N TRP A 267 -5.41 14.77 -4.20
CA TRP A 267 -6.72 14.84 -4.81
C TRP A 267 -6.67 15.38 -6.24
N ASN A 268 -6.04 16.54 -6.41
CA ASN A 268 -5.95 17.21 -7.71
C ASN A 268 -4.83 16.65 -8.61
N SER A 269 -4.12 15.60 -8.17
CA SER A 269 -3.07 14.97 -8.97
C SER A 269 -3.63 14.25 -10.20
N PRO A 270 -2.79 13.99 -11.22
CA PRO A 270 -3.18 13.12 -12.34
C PRO A 270 -3.20 11.61 -12.00
N ALA A 271 -2.92 11.23 -10.74
CA ALA A 271 -2.91 9.84 -10.28
C ALA A 271 -4.33 9.27 -10.17
N ASP A 272 -4.45 7.96 -10.40
CA ASP A 272 -5.70 7.21 -10.30
C ASP A 272 -5.98 6.74 -8.87
N ILE A 273 -4.90 6.51 -8.12
CA ILE A 273 -4.90 6.02 -6.74
C ILE A 273 -4.18 7.04 -5.86
N ILE A 274 -4.72 7.28 -4.66
CA ILE A 274 -4.09 8.14 -3.65
C ILE A 274 -3.75 7.33 -2.39
N GLY A 275 -2.48 7.40 -2.00
CA GLY A 275 -2.00 6.94 -0.69
C GLY A 275 -2.19 8.06 0.33
N LEU A 276 -3.12 7.85 1.25
CA LEU A 276 -3.48 8.85 2.25
C LEU A 276 -2.44 8.90 3.37
N ASN A 277 -2.31 10.07 3.98
CA ASN A 277 -1.46 10.33 5.14
C ASN A 277 -2.31 11.02 6.23
N THR A 278 -1.76 11.13 7.44
CA THR A 278 -2.33 11.94 8.52
C THR A 278 -2.75 13.34 8.04
N LEU A 279 -3.92 13.79 8.51
CA LEU A 279 -4.40 15.16 8.30
C LEU A 279 -3.63 16.16 9.18
N THR A 280 -3.34 15.75 10.41
CA THR A 280 -2.81 16.64 11.45
C THR A 280 -1.30 16.54 11.55
N ASN A 281 -0.77 15.43 12.05
CA ASN A 281 0.64 15.06 12.04
C ASN A 281 0.81 13.59 12.47
N TRP A 282 1.97 13.01 12.19
CA TRP A 282 2.26 11.62 12.49
C TRP A 282 2.25 11.26 13.98
N LEU A 283 2.56 12.21 14.88
CA LEU A 283 2.56 11.98 16.34
C LEU A 283 1.17 12.12 16.98
N GLU A 284 0.21 12.72 16.28
CA GLU A 284 -1.15 12.90 16.80
C GLU A 284 -1.88 11.57 16.81
N HIS A 285 -2.25 11.09 18.00
CA HIS A 285 -2.94 9.81 18.17
C HIS A 285 -4.42 9.88 17.82
N ARG A 286 -5.01 11.08 17.83
CA ARG A 286 -6.42 11.34 17.49
C ARG A 286 -6.63 11.81 16.05
N ASP A 287 -5.64 11.63 15.17
CA ASP A 287 -5.80 11.94 13.76
C ASP A 287 -7.00 11.17 13.18
N PRO A 288 -7.88 11.81 12.39
CA PRO A 288 -9.08 11.15 11.86
C PRO A 288 -8.76 9.86 11.09
N PHE A 289 -7.72 9.82 10.27
CA PHE A 289 -7.35 8.60 9.54
C PHE A 289 -6.88 7.44 10.44
N LYS A 290 -6.59 7.71 11.71
CA LYS A 290 -6.19 6.71 12.71
C LYS A 290 -7.37 6.13 13.49
N ILE A 291 -8.35 6.96 13.85
CA ILE A 291 -9.40 6.60 14.82
C ILE A 291 -10.84 6.64 14.27
N ASP A 292 -11.09 7.42 13.22
CA ASP A 292 -12.39 7.51 12.54
C ASP A 292 -12.15 8.00 11.09
N PRO A 293 -11.64 7.13 10.21
CA PRO A 293 -11.24 7.54 8.87
C PRO A 293 -12.40 8.22 8.13
N PRO A 294 -12.21 9.43 7.56
CA PRO A 294 -13.25 10.15 6.86
C PRO A 294 -13.62 9.44 5.56
N ILE A 295 -14.90 9.49 5.17
CA ILE A 295 -15.34 9.05 3.85
C ILE A 295 -14.78 10.02 2.81
N MET A 296 -13.92 9.52 1.94
CA MET A 296 -13.38 10.33 0.84
C MET A 296 -14.39 10.39 -0.32
N PRO A 297 -14.36 11.40 -1.21
CA PRO A 297 -15.23 11.38 -2.38
C PRO A 297 -14.94 10.19 -3.33
N PRO A 298 -15.88 9.81 -4.20
CA PRO A 298 -15.82 8.56 -4.98
C PRO A 298 -15.26 8.74 -6.40
N ASP A 299 -14.22 9.53 -6.61
CA ASP A 299 -13.58 9.76 -7.92
C ASP A 299 -12.17 9.14 -8.02
N LYS A 300 -11.55 8.80 -6.89
CA LYS A 300 -10.27 8.11 -6.80
C LYS A 300 -10.30 6.95 -5.82
N ILE A 301 -9.46 5.97 -6.09
CA ILE A 301 -9.20 4.88 -5.17
C ILE A 301 -8.33 5.41 -4.02
N SER A 302 -8.80 5.22 -2.79
CA SER A 302 -8.09 5.63 -1.59
C SER A 302 -7.46 4.43 -0.87
N MET A 303 -6.12 4.42 -0.78
CA MET A 303 -5.38 3.46 0.02
C MET A 303 -4.99 4.08 1.36
N LEU A 304 -5.29 3.36 2.44
CA LEU A 304 -4.90 3.73 3.79
C LEU A 304 -3.73 2.86 4.21
N ASP A 305 -2.56 3.45 4.33
CA ASP A 305 -1.33 2.75 4.67
C ASP A 305 -0.91 3.06 6.11
N THR A 306 -0.70 2.03 6.93
CA THR A 306 -0.19 2.24 8.28
C THR A 306 1.19 2.89 8.28
N ASP A 307 2.00 2.71 7.24
CA ASP A 307 3.32 3.37 7.10
C ASP A 307 3.21 4.88 7.38
N HIS A 308 2.21 5.52 6.78
CA HIS A 308 1.99 6.97 6.86
C HIS A 308 1.15 7.41 8.06
N LEU A 309 0.57 6.48 8.80
CA LEU A 309 -0.25 6.78 9.97
C LEU A 309 0.50 6.49 11.28
N TRP A 310 1.24 5.40 11.33
CA TRP A 310 1.94 4.90 12.51
C TRP A 310 3.31 4.28 12.22
N GLY A 311 3.70 4.13 10.95
CA GLY A 311 4.69 3.12 10.57
C GLY A 311 4.10 1.72 10.76
N THR A 312 4.71 0.95 11.64
CA THR A 312 4.19 -0.36 12.07
C THR A 312 3.21 -0.17 13.24
N GLY A 313 1.92 -0.08 12.92
CA GLY A 313 0.86 0.21 13.89
C GLY A 313 -0.53 -0.15 13.37
N GLY A 314 -1.56 0.44 13.96
CA GLY A 314 -2.94 0.05 13.65
C GLY A 314 -3.38 -1.22 14.36
N ARG A 315 -4.69 -1.44 14.35
CA ARG A 315 -5.38 -2.53 15.04
C ARG A 315 -6.50 -3.08 14.17
N ARG A 316 -7.04 -4.24 14.53
CA ARG A 316 -8.16 -4.85 13.78
C ARG A 316 -9.37 -3.93 13.61
N ASP A 317 -9.65 -3.05 14.58
CA ASP A 317 -10.77 -2.11 14.51
C ASP A 317 -10.61 -1.12 13.34
N TRP A 318 -9.39 -0.62 13.14
CA TRP A 318 -9.08 0.26 12.01
C TRP A 318 -9.29 -0.40 10.65
N VAL A 319 -9.05 -1.72 10.53
CA VAL A 319 -9.31 -2.47 9.28
C VAL A 319 -10.80 -2.41 8.91
N TRP A 320 -11.68 -2.66 9.88
CA TRP A 320 -13.13 -2.65 9.66
C TRP A 320 -13.69 -1.24 9.47
N MET A 321 -13.17 -0.25 10.21
CA MET A 321 -13.50 1.16 9.98
C MET A 321 -13.10 1.57 8.56
N SER A 322 -11.89 1.22 8.12
CA SER A 322 -11.41 1.52 6.76
C SER A 322 -12.29 0.90 5.68
N LEU A 323 -12.61 -0.39 5.80
CA LEU A 323 -13.48 -1.08 4.86
C LEU A 323 -14.88 -0.43 4.77
N THR A 324 -15.49 -0.13 5.93
CA THR A 324 -16.83 0.47 5.96
C THR A 324 -16.88 1.91 5.46
N ARG A 325 -15.72 2.57 5.36
CA ARG A 325 -15.52 3.90 4.75
C ARG A 325 -15.15 3.84 3.26
N GLY A 326 -14.99 2.63 2.69
CA GLY A 326 -14.66 2.43 1.29
C GLY A 326 -13.17 2.58 0.98
N HIS A 327 -12.30 2.43 1.98
CA HIS A 327 -10.85 2.47 1.82
C HIS A 327 -10.24 1.08 1.60
N HIS A 328 -9.03 1.08 1.03
CA HIS A 328 -8.16 -0.08 0.88
C HIS A 328 -7.09 -0.07 1.98
N PRO A 329 -7.28 -0.77 3.12
CA PRO A 329 -6.29 -0.79 4.19
C PRO A 329 -5.10 -1.68 3.82
N ILE A 330 -3.89 -1.16 3.99
CA ILE A 330 -2.62 -1.88 3.83
C ILE A 330 -1.72 -1.66 5.04
N PHE A 331 -0.91 -2.67 5.38
CA PHE A 331 -0.24 -2.74 6.69
C PHE A 331 1.27 -2.89 6.54
N MET A 332 2.02 -1.95 7.11
CA MET A 332 3.47 -2.04 7.19
C MET A 332 3.88 -3.05 8.27
N ASP A 333 4.65 -4.05 7.85
CA ASP A 333 4.96 -5.27 8.60
C ASP A 333 6.47 -5.43 8.85
N PHE A 334 6.84 -5.84 10.06
CA PHE A 334 8.20 -6.29 10.37
C PHE A 334 8.30 -7.78 10.09
N TYR A 335 8.32 -8.15 8.80
CA TYR A 335 8.50 -9.53 8.40
C TYR A 335 10.00 -9.91 8.33
N PRO A 336 10.40 -11.11 8.80
CA PRO A 336 9.59 -12.08 9.54
C PRO A 336 9.32 -11.64 10.98
N LEU A 337 8.04 -11.65 11.35
CA LEU A 337 7.53 -11.24 12.66
C LEU A 337 8.11 -12.06 13.83
N GLU A 338 8.55 -13.30 13.56
CA GLU A 338 9.11 -14.20 14.56
C GLU A 338 10.61 -14.03 14.79
N ASN A 339 11.38 -13.45 13.85
CA ASN A 339 12.86 -13.45 13.94
C ASN A 339 13.47 -12.07 14.23
N GLN A 340 12.67 -11.04 14.46
CA GLN A 340 13.20 -9.69 14.67
C GLN A 340 12.94 -9.23 16.11
N ASP A 341 13.96 -9.42 16.95
CA ASP A 341 14.06 -8.82 18.29
C ASP A 341 14.29 -7.30 18.16
N TYR A 342 13.26 -6.58 17.70
CA TYR A 342 13.22 -5.11 17.77
C TYR A 342 12.90 -4.60 19.17
N GLY A 343 12.95 -5.46 20.21
CA GLY A 343 12.57 -5.11 21.58
C GLY A 343 11.10 -4.74 21.73
N HIS A 344 10.21 -5.26 20.87
CA HIS A 344 8.78 -5.01 20.98
C HIS A 344 8.13 -6.02 21.96
N PRO A 345 7.28 -5.55 22.90
CA PRO A 345 6.66 -6.44 23.86
C PRO A 345 5.74 -7.46 23.15
N PRO A 346 5.60 -8.70 23.66
CA PRO A 346 4.76 -9.76 23.07
C PRO A 346 3.31 -9.33 22.76
N THR A 347 2.79 -8.36 23.52
CA THR A 347 1.47 -7.76 23.31
C THR A 347 1.33 -6.99 21.99
N LYS A 348 2.42 -6.43 21.45
CA LYS A 348 2.40 -5.80 20.12
C LYS A 348 2.34 -6.83 19.00
N LEU A 349 3.07 -7.94 19.14
CA LEU A 349 3.11 -9.00 18.14
C LEU A 349 1.73 -9.65 17.94
N SER A 350 1.01 -9.92 19.03
CA SER A 350 -0.35 -10.48 18.96
C SER A 350 -1.34 -9.51 18.34
N VAL A 351 -1.20 -8.20 18.58
CA VAL A 351 -2.02 -7.15 17.94
C VAL A 351 -1.77 -7.10 16.44
N TRP A 352 -0.52 -7.17 15.99
CA TRP A 352 -0.18 -7.18 14.56
C TRP A 352 -0.69 -8.45 13.86
N LYS A 353 -0.44 -9.63 14.45
CA LYS A 353 -1.00 -10.90 13.96
C LYS A 353 -2.52 -10.84 13.81
N ASN A 354 -3.21 -10.31 14.82
CA ASN A 354 -4.66 -10.16 14.77
C ASN A 354 -5.11 -9.14 13.72
N THR A 355 -4.35 -8.06 13.51
CA THR A 355 -4.64 -7.05 12.47
C THR A 355 -4.51 -7.66 11.07
N GLN A 356 -3.41 -8.37 10.80
CA GLN A 356 -3.17 -9.02 9.52
C GLN A 356 -4.25 -10.05 9.19
N ILE A 357 -4.65 -10.88 10.16
CA ILE A 357 -5.74 -11.84 9.98
C ILE A 357 -7.06 -11.12 9.66
N ASN A 358 -7.35 -9.98 10.32
CA ASN A 358 -8.56 -9.22 10.06
C ASN A 358 -8.59 -8.58 8.67
N MET A 359 -7.43 -8.31 8.04
CA MET A 359 -7.39 -7.88 6.63
C MET A 359 -7.88 -8.99 5.69
N GLY A 360 -7.52 -10.25 5.97
CA GLY A 360 -8.08 -11.40 5.27
C GLY A 360 -9.59 -11.55 5.47
N TYR A 361 -10.09 -11.31 6.68
CA TYR A 361 -11.53 -11.29 6.96
C TYR A 361 -12.24 -10.15 6.23
N ALA A 362 -11.66 -8.95 6.20
CA ALA A 362 -12.19 -7.82 5.43
C ALA A 362 -12.31 -8.16 3.94
N LEU A 363 -11.30 -8.80 3.36
CA LEU A 363 -11.35 -9.33 1.98
C LEU A 363 -12.47 -10.36 1.80
N GLN A 364 -12.62 -11.30 2.74
CA GLN A 364 -13.70 -12.29 2.70
C GLN A 364 -15.10 -11.62 2.70
N TYR A 365 -15.32 -10.63 3.56
CA TYR A 365 -16.60 -9.92 3.63
C TYR A 365 -16.84 -9.01 2.43
N SER A 366 -15.80 -8.38 1.90
CA SER A 366 -15.89 -7.59 0.67
C SER A 366 -16.40 -8.43 -0.51
N ARG A 367 -16.03 -9.72 -0.58
CA ARG A 367 -16.47 -10.68 -1.61
C ARG A 367 -17.90 -11.18 -1.42
N LYS A 368 -18.51 -10.98 -0.25
CA LYS A 368 -19.93 -11.26 -0.02
C LYS A 368 -20.84 -10.14 -0.56
N MET A 369 -20.26 -8.99 -0.92
CA MET A 369 -20.98 -7.80 -1.35
C MET A 369 -20.80 -7.51 -2.84
N ASP A 370 -21.82 -6.89 -3.45
CA ASP A 370 -21.68 -6.20 -4.74
C ASP A 370 -21.07 -4.81 -4.51
N LEU A 371 -19.73 -4.78 -4.42
CA LEU A 371 -18.98 -3.54 -4.23
C LEU A 371 -19.19 -2.54 -5.38
N SER A 372 -19.68 -2.96 -6.55
CA SER A 372 -20.00 -2.04 -7.65
C SER A 372 -21.18 -1.11 -7.33
N LYS A 373 -21.98 -1.47 -6.31
CA LYS A 373 -23.14 -0.70 -5.83
C LYS A 373 -23.04 -0.29 -4.36
N ALA A 374 -22.14 -0.90 -3.60
CA ALA A 374 -21.97 -0.60 -2.19
C ALA A 374 -21.37 0.80 -1.98
N GLN A 375 -21.93 1.56 -1.04
CA GLN A 375 -21.46 2.89 -0.67
C GLN A 375 -21.34 3.01 0.85
N PRO A 376 -20.37 3.81 1.36
CA PRO A 376 -20.36 4.19 2.76
C PRO A 376 -21.63 4.95 3.12
N ARG A 377 -22.38 4.45 4.11
CA ARG A 377 -23.70 4.96 4.54
C ARG A 377 -23.76 5.12 6.06
N PRO A 378 -23.06 6.11 6.63
CA PRO A 378 -23.00 6.33 8.08
C PRO A 378 -24.35 6.69 8.71
N ASP A 379 -25.31 7.07 7.87
CA ASP A 379 -26.69 7.39 8.23
C ASP A 379 -27.56 6.15 8.44
N LEU A 380 -27.21 4.99 7.87
CA LEU A 380 -28.01 3.76 7.94
C LEU A 380 -27.72 2.90 9.17
N ALA A 381 -26.72 3.24 9.98
CA ALA A 381 -26.40 2.49 11.20
C ALA A 381 -25.96 3.42 12.33
N LEU A 382 -26.44 3.16 13.55
CA LEU A 382 -26.11 3.96 14.73
C LEU A 382 -24.62 3.96 15.07
N SER A 383 -23.87 2.94 14.65
CA SER A 383 -22.42 2.90 14.81
C SER A 383 -21.66 3.82 13.85
N HIS A 384 -22.35 4.38 12.84
CA HIS A 384 -21.80 5.19 11.74
C HIS A 384 -20.80 4.49 10.81
N PHE A 385 -20.45 3.23 11.08
CA PHE A 385 -19.60 2.39 10.23
C PHE A 385 -20.46 1.40 9.46
N CYS A 386 -20.95 1.81 8.30
CA CYS A 386 -21.78 0.98 7.43
C CYS A 386 -21.38 1.15 5.97
N LEU A 387 -21.08 0.03 5.30
CA LEU A 387 -21.00 -0.08 3.86
C LEU A 387 -22.25 -0.81 3.39
N ALA A 388 -23.03 -0.20 2.50
CA ALA A 388 -24.33 -0.75 2.11
C ALA A 388 -24.59 -0.63 0.61
N ASN A 389 -25.24 -1.65 0.07
CA ASN A 389 -25.99 -1.61 -1.19
C ASN A 389 -27.48 -1.64 -0.78
N PRO A 390 -28.11 -0.47 -0.56
CA PRO A 390 -29.42 -0.39 0.09
C PRO A 390 -30.47 -1.26 -0.60
N GLY A 391 -31.24 -2.00 0.21
CA GLY A 391 -32.23 -2.96 -0.29
C GLY A 391 -31.68 -4.34 -0.65
N ARG A 392 -30.35 -4.54 -0.60
CA ARG A 392 -29.67 -5.81 -0.89
C ARG A 392 -28.79 -6.29 0.25
N GLU A 393 -27.76 -5.54 0.64
CA GLU A 393 -26.82 -5.99 1.66
C GLU A 393 -26.16 -4.84 2.42
N TYR A 394 -25.82 -5.11 3.68
CA TYR A 394 -25.32 -4.13 4.63
C TYR A 394 -24.21 -4.79 5.46
N LEU A 395 -23.03 -4.17 5.48
CA LEU A 395 -21.92 -4.53 6.33
C LEU A 395 -21.74 -3.43 7.37
N VAL A 396 -22.03 -3.74 8.62
CA VAL A 396 -22.02 -2.77 9.73
C VAL A 396 -20.95 -3.19 10.74
N TYR A 397 -20.04 -2.28 11.08
CA TYR A 397 -19.05 -2.49 12.13
C TYR A 397 -19.47 -1.78 13.42
N LEU A 398 -19.33 -2.47 14.55
CA LEU A 398 -19.61 -1.96 15.89
C LEU A 398 -18.28 -1.97 16.68
N PRO A 399 -17.54 -0.86 16.77
CA PRO A 399 -16.24 -0.82 17.46
C PRO A 399 -16.30 -1.22 18.93
N LYS A 400 -17.44 -0.98 19.59
CA LYS A 400 -17.68 -1.35 21.00
C LYS A 400 -18.51 -2.63 21.16
N GLY A 401 -19.01 -3.20 20.06
CA GLY A 401 -19.99 -4.27 20.08
C GLY A 401 -21.34 -3.86 20.67
N GLY A 402 -22.02 -4.83 21.29
CA GLY A 402 -23.30 -4.61 21.95
C GLY A 402 -24.44 -4.46 20.94
N LYS A 403 -25.24 -3.40 21.09
CA LYS A 403 -26.43 -3.16 20.27
C LYS A 403 -26.20 -2.07 19.23
N THR A 404 -26.84 -2.23 18.08
CA THR A 404 -26.91 -1.21 17.03
C THR A 404 -28.32 -1.14 16.46
N VAL A 405 -28.67 0.01 15.91
CA VAL A 405 -29.90 0.20 15.13
C VAL A 405 -29.48 0.36 13.68
N VAL A 406 -30.13 -0.39 12.78
CA VAL A 406 -29.86 -0.35 11.33
C VAL A 406 -31.15 -0.05 10.58
N ASP A 407 -31.08 0.93 9.68
CA ASP A 407 -32.15 1.23 8.74
C ASP A 407 -32.10 0.25 7.55
N ILE A 408 -33.03 -0.71 7.56
CA ILE A 408 -33.26 -1.65 6.47
C ILE A 408 -34.63 -1.44 5.81
N THR A 409 -35.16 -0.22 5.87
CA THR A 409 -36.45 0.15 5.26
C THR A 409 -36.47 -0.06 3.74
N ALA A 410 -35.31 0.09 3.09
CA ALA A 410 -35.16 -0.17 1.66
C ALA A 410 -35.24 -1.67 1.29
N VAL A 411 -35.13 -2.59 2.26
CA VAL A 411 -35.11 -4.03 1.99
C VAL A 411 -36.52 -4.59 1.90
N LYS A 412 -36.91 -5.03 0.71
CA LYS A 412 -38.19 -5.74 0.50
C LYS A 412 -38.01 -7.25 0.75
N GLY A 413 -38.83 -7.82 1.62
CA GLY A 413 -38.85 -9.26 1.89
C GLY A 413 -38.00 -9.70 3.09
N SER A 414 -37.43 -10.89 3.01
CA SER A 414 -36.65 -11.51 4.08
C SER A 414 -35.18 -11.11 4.05
N VAL A 415 -34.57 -11.01 5.24
CA VAL A 415 -33.17 -10.64 5.45
C VAL A 415 -32.50 -11.69 6.33
N SER A 416 -31.37 -12.24 5.86
CA SER A 416 -30.49 -13.09 6.66
C SER A 416 -29.61 -12.22 7.58
N VAL A 417 -29.26 -12.76 8.74
CA VAL A 417 -28.49 -12.05 9.76
C VAL A 417 -27.28 -12.90 10.13
N GLU A 418 -26.08 -12.37 9.90
CA GLU A 418 -24.81 -12.97 10.28
C GLU A 418 -24.02 -12.02 11.17
N TRP A 419 -23.63 -12.51 12.35
CA TRP A 419 -22.67 -11.83 13.21
C TRP A 419 -21.29 -12.44 13.04
N PHE A 420 -20.26 -11.61 13.07
CA PHE A 420 -18.88 -12.02 13.01
C PHE A 420 -18.07 -11.36 14.11
N ASN A 421 -17.23 -12.16 14.76
CA ASN A 421 -16.37 -11.73 15.85
C ASN A 421 -14.94 -11.49 15.32
N PRO A 422 -14.51 -10.22 15.13
CA PRO A 422 -13.18 -9.87 14.65
C PRO A 422 -12.03 -10.37 15.54
N ALA A 423 -12.30 -10.64 16.83
CA ALA A 423 -11.29 -11.08 17.77
C ALA A 423 -10.83 -12.53 17.54
N ASN A 424 -11.71 -13.40 17.04
CA ASN A 424 -11.44 -14.83 16.95
C ASN A 424 -11.93 -15.50 15.65
N GLY A 425 -12.49 -14.74 14.71
CA GLY A 425 -12.90 -15.25 13.40
C GLY A 425 -14.18 -16.09 13.39
N LYS A 426 -14.90 -16.19 14.52
CA LYS A 426 -16.14 -16.98 14.59
C LYS A 426 -17.35 -16.22 14.04
N THR A 427 -18.22 -16.93 13.34
CA THR A 427 -19.52 -16.44 12.87
C THR A 427 -20.67 -17.00 13.71
N ALA A 428 -21.75 -16.24 13.84
CA ALA A 428 -23.03 -16.67 14.38
C ALA A 428 -24.12 -16.26 13.40
N VAL A 429 -24.64 -17.23 12.65
CA VAL A 429 -25.71 -17.02 11.65
C VAL A 429 -27.06 -17.32 12.29
N SER A 430 -28.01 -16.39 12.17
CA SER A 430 -29.38 -16.61 12.64
C SER A 430 -30.04 -17.73 11.83
N LYS A 431 -30.72 -18.66 12.51
CA LYS A 431 -31.52 -19.72 11.84
C LYS A 431 -32.81 -19.18 11.22
N LYS A 432 -33.25 -17.98 11.62
CA LYS A 432 -34.46 -17.33 11.10
C LYS A 432 -34.07 -16.05 10.37
N THR A 433 -34.71 -15.81 9.22
CA THR A 433 -34.69 -14.49 8.59
C THR A 433 -35.55 -13.52 9.37
N ILE A 434 -35.29 -12.24 9.19
CA ILE A 434 -36.17 -11.16 9.66
C ILE A 434 -36.85 -10.50 8.46
N THR A 435 -37.96 -9.81 8.70
CA THR A 435 -38.64 -9.01 7.68
C THR A 435 -37.97 -7.64 7.57
N GLY A 436 -37.53 -7.29 6.36
CA GLY A 436 -37.07 -5.94 6.03
C GLY A 436 -38.21 -4.92 5.98
N GLY A 437 -37.93 -3.69 5.53
CA GLY A 437 -38.96 -2.65 5.41
C GLY A 437 -39.16 -1.84 6.70
N ASP A 438 -38.25 -1.93 7.65
CA ASP A 438 -38.33 -1.26 8.96
C ASP A 438 -36.93 -0.89 9.47
N ILE A 439 -36.86 -0.03 10.47
CA ILE A 439 -35.66 0.23 11.26
C ILE A 439 -35.60 -0.81 12.38
N ARG A 440 -34.48 -1.54 12.50
CA ARG A 440 -34.37 -2.67 13.44
C ARG A 440 -33.19 -2.52 14.39
N GLU A 441 -33.41 -2.92 15.65
CA GLU A 441 -32.33 -3.12 16.62
C GLU A 441 -31.73 -4.53 16.47
N PHE A 442 -30.40 -4.61 16.52
CA PHE A 442 -29.62 -5.84 16.47
C PHE A 442 -28.66 -5.88 17.65
N ILE A 443 -28.53 -7.05 18.29
CA ILE A 443 -27.66 -7.26 19.46
C ILE A 443 -26.61 -8.32 19.13
N ALA A 444 -25.34 -7.96 19.28
CA ALA A 444 -24.23 -8.89 19.09
C ALA A 444 -24.29 -10.01 20.14
N PRO A 445 -24.15 -11.30 19.75
CA PRO A 445 -24.26 -12.43 20.67
C PRO A 445 -22.99 -12.67 21.50
N PHE A 446 -22.02 -11.75 21.46
CA PHE A 446 -20.74 -11.84 22.15
C PHE A 446 -20.26 -10.45 22.58
N LYS A 447 -19.26 -10.43 23.49
CA LYS A 447 -18.61 -9.20 23.95
C LYS A 447 -17.49 -8.77 22.99
N GLY A 448 -17.14 -7.49 23.05
CA GLY A 448 -16.11 -6.90 22.20
C GLY A 448 -16.67 -6.41 20.86
N ASP A 449 -15.78 -5.91 20.00
CA ASP A 449 -16.17 -5.42 18.68
C ASP A 449 -16.86 -6.51 17.84
N ALA A 450 -17.76 -6.07 16.96
CA ALA A 450 -18.60 -6.98 16.18
C ALA A 450 -18.81 -6.46 14.77
N VAL A 451 -18.93 -7.38 13.81
CA VAL A 451 -19.37 -7.09 12.44
C VAL A 451 -20.72 -7.75 12.24
N LEU A 452 -21.68 -6.98 11.76
CA LEU A 452 -23.00 -7.44 11.36
C LEU A 452 -23.09 -7.41 9.83
N PHE A 453 -23.44 -8.56 9.24
CA PHE A 453 -23.74 -8.66 7.82
C PHE A 453 -25.20 -9.03 7.64
N LEU A 454 -25.92 -8.18 6.91
CA LEU A 454 -27.33 -8.37 6.56
C LEU A 454 -27.42 -8.55 5.05
N GLN A 455 -28.15 -9.56 4.59
CA GLN A 455 -28.35 -9.80 3.17
C GLN A 455 -29.79 -10.19 2.88
N ARG A 456 -30.38 -9.56 1.87
CA ARG A 456 -31.69 -9.94 1.35
C ARG A 456 -31.61 -11.34 0.76
N THR A 457 -32.50 -12.23 1.21
CA THR A 457 -32.60 -13.62 0.74
C THR A 457 -33.47 -13.76 -0.49
#